data_AF-A0A940WB67-F1
#
_entry.id   AF-A0A940WB67-F1
#
_cell.length_a   1.000
_cell.length_b   1.000
_cell.length_c   1.000
_cell.angle_alpha   90.00
_cell.angle_beta   90.00
_cell.angle_gamma   90.00
#
_symmetry.space_group_name_H-M   'P 1'
#
loop_
_entity.id
_entity.type
_entity.pdbx_description
1 polymer ?
#
loop_
_entity_poly.entity_id
_entity_poly.type
_entity_poly.pdbx_seq_one_letter_code
_entity_poly.pdbx_strand_id
1 'polypeptide(L)'
;LIDDIGRLSPRVKLLVQVTAVFLMMKSGIRIRIEAFPPLICIALTFLWMIVMTNGFNLIDVMDGLAAGVATVSALALAVVFLLQGNRMGLILCLSLVGALLGFLRYNRPPAQIYLGDTGSLLIGFLLGGLAIEGDYTARNPYGWFTALAVFAVPLFEIVFVSWLRFRRGASILSGSRDHFSLRLRRWKLTRGQTVSASCVAAAVASAVGLLGIGLAPLPSLFAYGSIGLLFLVVAMWLKTIDMGL
;
A
#
# COMPACT_ATOMS: atom_id res chain seq x y z
N LEU A 1 15.22 -4.66 -10.41
CA LEU A 1 16.49 -4.38 -11.11
C LEU A 1 16.58 -5.15 -12.42
N ILE A 2 16.59 -6.49 -12.38
CA ILE A 2 16.61 -7.30 -13.61
C ILE A 2 15.47 -6.90 -14.56
N ASP A 3 14.27 -6.66 -14.01
CA ASP A 3 13.12 -6.25 -14.84
C ASP A 3 13.26 -4.87 -15.51
N ASP A 4 13.90 -3.91 -14.83
CA ASP A 4 14.13 -2.58 -15.40
C ASP A 4 15.20 -2.62 -16.50
N ILE A 5 16.15 -3.56 -16.40
CA ILE A 5 17.20 -3.77 -17.41
C ILE A 5 16.68 -4.60 -18.59
N GLY A 6 15.81 -5.58 -18.34
CA GLY A 6 15.20 -6.44 -19.34
C GLY A 6 13.79 -6.86 -18.95
N ARG A 7 12.86 -6.85 -19.90
CA ARG A 7 11.44 -7.14 -19.60
C ARG A 7 11.24 -8.60 -19.17
N LEU A 8 10.94 -8.85 -17.90
CA LEU A 8 10.53 -10.15 -17.41
C LEU A 8 9.04 -10.37 -17.65
N SER A 9 8.66 -11.63 -17.89
CA SER A 9 7.24 -11.97 -17.96
C SER A 9 6.56 -11.83 -16.57
N PRO A 10 5.27 -11.47 -16.50
CA PRO A 10 4.55 -11.35 -15.24
C PRO A 10 4.61 -12.61 -14.35
N ARG A 11 4.68 -13.80 -14.97
CA ARG A 11 4.79 -15.09 -14.26
C ARG A 11 6.14 -15.23 -13.55
N VAL A 12 7.23 -14.79 -14.20
CA VAL A 12 8.58 -14.82 -13.60
C VAL A 12 8.66 -13.83 -12.44
N LYS A 13 8.11 -12.62 -12.60
CA LYS A 13 8.02 -11.64 -11.51
C LYS A 13 7.31 -12.22 -10.29
N LEU A 14 6.14 -12.83 -10.51
CA LEU A 14 5.37 -13.43 -9.42
C LEU A 14 6.13 -14.56 -8.74
N LEU A 15 6.83 -15.42 -9.48
CA LEU A 15 7.64 -16.50 -8.91
C LEU A 15 8.78 -15.97 -8.01
N VAL A 16 9.47 -14.90 -8.45
CA VAL A 16 10.52 -14.25 -7.66
C VAL A 16 9.92 -13.62 -6.39
N GLN A 17 8.77 -12.95 -6.50
CA GLN A 17 8.07 -12.40 -5.34
C GLN A 17 7.67 -13.50 -4.34
N VAL A 18 7.08 -14.61 -4.81
CA VAL A 18 6.73 -15.76 -3.95
C VAL A 18 7.97 -16.33 -3.26
N THR A 19 9.08 -16.45 -3.98
CA THR A 19 10.36 -16.91 -3.38
C THR A 19 10.85 -15.94 -2.30
N ALA A 20 10.82 -14.64 -2.56
CA ALA A 20 11.23 -13.63 -1.59
C ALA A 20 10.35 -13.66 -0.32
N VAL A 21 9.04 -13.80 -0.48
CA VAL A 21 8.10 -13.93 0.65
C VAL A 21 8.38 -15.21 1.45
N PHE A 22 8.63 -16.33 0.78
CA PHE A 22 8.98 -17.58 1.45
C PHE A 22 10.26 -17.43 2.30
N LEU A 23 11.30 -16.80 1.77
CA LEU A 23 12.55 -16.55 2.51
C LEU A 23 12.34 -15.62 3.71
N MET A 24 11.53 -14.57 3.55
CA MET A 24 11.14 -13.68 4.65
C MET A 24 10.37 -14.44 5.76
N MET A 25 9.47 -15.35 5.39
CA MET A 25 8.76 -16.18 6.37
C MET A 25 9.69 -17.14 7.12
N LYS A 26 10.75 -17.63 6.45
CA LYS A 26 11.79 -18.45 7.10
C LYS A 26 12.60 -17.66 8.14
N SER A 27 12.73 -16.35 8.00
CA SER A 27 13.35 -15.49 9.02
C SER A 27 12.42 -15.15 10.18
N GLY A 28 11.18 -15.65 10.18
CA GLY A 28 10.24 -15.53 11.30
C GLY A 28 9.14 -14.48 11.10
N ILE A 29 9.28 -13.60 10.10
CA ILE A 29 8.34 -12.53 9.76
C ILE A 29 7.13 -13.16 9.04
N ARG A 30 6.02 -13.30 9.77
CA ARG A 30 4.75 -13.81 9.23
C ARG A 30 3.59 -13.34 10.09
N ILE A 31 2.42 -13.22 9.47
CA ILE A 31 1.18 -12.93 10.20
C ILE A 31 0.93 -14.06 11.20
N ARG A 32 0.59 -13.71 12.44
CA ARG A 32 0.22 -14.65 13.50
C ARG A 32 -1.02 -14.12 14.19
N ILE A 33 -2.17 -14.61 13.77
CA ILE A 33 -3.45 -14.29 14.38
C ILE A 33 -3.85 -15.53 15.17
N GLU A 34 -3.94 -15.42 16.49
CA GLU A 34 -4.24 -16.56 17.39
C GLU A 34 -5.55 -17.27 17.04
N ALA A 35 -6.54 -16.51 16.56
CA ALA A 35 -7.83 -17.03 16.12
C ALA A 35 -7.78 -17.87 14.82
N PHE A 36 -6.68 -17.87 14.07
CA PHE A 36 -6.59 -18.55 12.78
C PHE A 36 -5.58 -19.71 12.78
N PRO A 37 -5.88 -20.83 12.10
CA PRO A 37 -4.92 -21.91 11.87
C PRO A 37 -3.62 -21.41 11.21
N PRO A 38 -2.46 -22.04 11.49
CA PRO A 38 -1.18 -21.64 10.91
C PRO A 38 -1.18 -21.59 9.37
N LEU A 39 -1.90 -22.50 8.72
CA LEU A 39 -2.01 -22.53 7.26
C LEU A 39 -2.72 -21.29 6.70
N ILE A 40 -3.76 -20.81 7.39
CA ILE A 40 -4.47 -19.57 7.02
C ILE A 40 -3.54 -18.38 7.20
N CYS A 41 -2.81 -18.31 8.32
CA CYS A 41 -1.82 -17.25 8.55
C CYS A 41 -0.71 -17.22 7.48
N ILE A 42 -0.25 -18.39 7.03
CA ILE A 42 0.70 -18.52 5.92
C ILE A 42 0.11 -17.97 4.63
N ALA A 43 -1.11 -18.40 4.27
CA ALA A 43 -1.80 -17.93 3.07
C ALA A 43 -2.04 -16.41 3.10
N LEU A 44 -2.45 -15.87 4.25
CA LEU A 44 -2.62 -14.44 4.47
C LEU A 44 -1.30 -13.69 4.35
N THR A 45 -0.18 -14.25 4.83
CA THR A 45 1.15 -13.65 4.68
C THR A 45 1.54 -13.54 3.21
N PHE A 46 1.36 -14.61 2.43
CA PHE A 46 1.60 -14.58 0.99
C PHE A 46 0.71 -13.55 0.30
N LEU A 47 -0.60 -13.60 0.56
CA LEU A 47 -1.56 -12.68 -0.03
C LEU A 47 -1.19 -11.22 0.29
N TRP A 48 -0.93 -10.92 1.56
CA TRP A 48 -0.52 -9.60 2.03
C TRP A 48 0.71 -9.10 1.30
N MET A 49 1.79 -9.88 1.29
CA MET A 49 3.05 -9.44 0.70
C MET A 49 2.96 -9.25 -0.81
N ILE A 50 2.24 -10.12 -1.52
CA ILE A 50 2.02 -9.98 -2.96
C ILE A 50 1.17 -8.74 -3.25
N VAL A 51 0.10 -8.51 -2.48
CA VAL A 51 -0.75 -7.33 -2.60
C VAL A 51 0.05 -6.06 -2.31
N MET A 52 0.83 -6.01 -1.24
CA MET A 52 1.63 -4.83 -0.88
C MET A 52 2.71 -4.53 -1.92
N THR A 53 3.44 -5.55 -2.36
CA THR A 53 4.50 -5.41 -3.37
C THR A 53 3.95 -4.90 -4.70
N ASN A 54 2.87 -5.51 -5.21
CA ASN A 54 2.29 -5.08 -6.49
C ASN A 54 1.44 -3.81 -6.35
N GLY A 55 0.92 -3.50 -5.16
CA GLY A 55 0.10 -2.31 -4.93
C GLY A 55 0.91 -1.04 -5.05
N PHE A 56 2.12 -1.03 -4.47
CA PHE A 56 3.06 0.08 -4.65
C PHE A 56 3.57 0.20 -6.09
N ASN A 57 3.75 -0.92 -6.79
CA ASN A 57 4.08 -0.92 -8.23
C ASN A 57 2.94 -0.36 -9.09
N LEU A 58 1.68 -0.68 -8.78
CA LEU A 58 0.52 -0.19 -9.54
C LEU A 58 0.27 1.32 -9.37
N ILE A 59 0.59 1.91 -8.21
CA ILE A 59 0.45 3.35 -8.00
C ILE A 59 1.66 4.15 -8.53
N ASP A 60 2.73 3.50 -8.99
CA ASP A 60 3.90 4.14 -9.61
C ASP A 60 3.67 4.55 -11.07
N VAL A 61 2.50 5.12 -11.34
CA VAL A 61 2.07 5.59 -12.68
C VAL A 61 2.22 7.10 -12.84
N MET A 62 2.67 7.80 -11.80
CA MET A 62 2.81 9.26 -11.77
C MET A 62 3.97 9.69 -10.87
N ASP A 63 4.79 10.62 -11.37
CA ASP A 63 5.86 11.32 -10.64
C ASP A 63 5.44 11.73 -9.23
N GLY A 64 6.16 11.24 -8.22
CA GLY A 64 5.95 11.56 -6.81
C GLY A 64 4.80 10.82 -6.12
N LEU A 65 3.96 10.07 -6.84
CA LEU A 65 2.78 9.41 -6.27
C LEU A 65 3.17 8.25 -5.35
N ALA A 66 3.86 7.24 -5.87
CA ALA A 66 4.24 6.05 -5.11
C ALA A 66 5.15 6.40 -3.92
N ALA A 67 6.19 7.20 -4.17
CA ALA A 67 7.13 7.62 -3.11
C ALA A 67 6.46 8.53 -2.06
N GLY A 68 5.53 9.39 -2.46
CA GLY A 68 4.75 10.25 -1.55
C GLY A 68 3.86 9.43 -0.61
N VAL A 69 3.07 8.53 -1.18
CA VAL A 69 2.22 7.61 -0.40
C VAL A 69 3.07 6.70 0.50
N ALA A 70 4.17 6.17 -0.01
CA ALA A 70 5.10 5.34 0.77
C ALA A 70 5.70 6.09 1.96
N THR A 71 6.03 7.37 1.80
CA THR A 71 6.55 8.21 2.88
C THR A 71 5.53 8.35 4.01
N VAL A 72 4.26 8.60 3.65
CA VAL A 72 3.16 8.70 4.62
C VAL A 72 2.95 7.37 5.35
N SER A 73 2.92 6.25 4.62
CA SER A 73 2.78 4.92 5.22
C SER A 73 3.96 4.56 6.14
N ALA A 74 5.19 4.89 5.73
CA ALA A 74 6.39 4.67 6.56
C ALA A 74 6.36 5.51 7.85
N LEU A 75 5.92 6.77 7.77
CA LEU A 75 5.73 7.61 8.96
C LEU A 75 4.66 7.05 9.90
N ALA A 76 3.54 6.55 9.37
CA ALA A 76 2.51 5.94 10.18
C ALA A 76 3.01 4.67 10.88
N LEU A 77 3.76 3.81 10.19
CA LEU A 77 4.42 2.66 10.82
C LEU A 77 5.49 3.07 11.84
N ALA A 78 6.23 4.17 11.60
CA ALA A 78 7.15 4.71 12.59
C ALA A 78 6.41 5.08 13.90
N VAL A 79 5.22 5.67 13.82
CA VAL A 79 4.38 5.94 15.00
C VAL A 79 3.97 4.63 15.68
N VAL A 80 3.56 3.61 14.92
CA VAL A 80 3.22 2.27 15.47
C VAL A 80 4.38 1.69 16.28
N PHE A 81 5.58 1.64 15.69
CA PHE A 81 6.76 1.11 16.38
C PHE A 81 7.23 1.98 17.56
N LEU A 82 7.06 3.30 17.46
CA LEU A 82 7.33 4.21 18.58
C LEU A 82 6.43 3.88 19.78
N LEU A 83 5.13 3.67 19.55
CA LEU A 83 4.17 3.31 20.60
C LEU A 83 4.45 1.95 21.25
N GLN A 84 5.07 1.03 20.49
CA GLN A 84 5.49 -0.29 20.99
C GLN A 84 6.85 -0.28 21.69
N GLY A 85 7.60 0.82 21.62
CA GLY A 85 9.00 0.85 22.06
C GLY A 85 9.96 0.03 21.17
N ASN A 86 9.52 -0.40 19.99
CA ASN A 86 10.34 -1.16 19.04
C ASN A 86 11.30 -0.23 18.28
N ARG A 87 12.49 -0.04 18.85
CA ARG A 87 13.52 0.86 18.31
C ARG A 87 13.98 0.45 16.91
N MET A 88 14.11 -0.86 16.65
CA MET A 88 14.58 -1.35 15.36
C MET A 88 13.57 -1.02 14.25
N GLY A 89 12.29 -1.36 14.46
CA GLY A 89 11.22 -1.04 13.50
C GLY A 89 11.10 0.47 13.25
N LEU A 90 11.23 1.29 14.30
CA LEU A 90 11.24 2.75 14.19
C LEU A 90 12.41 3.26 13.33
N ILE A 91 13.63 2.80 13.59
CA ILE A 91 14.82 3.20 12.83
C ILE A 91 14.65 2.83 11.36
N LEU A 92 14.22 1.60 11.06
CA LEU A 92 14.00 1.14 9.68
C LEU A 92 12.97 2.01 8.95
N CYS A 93 11.86 2.34 9.60
CA CYS A 93 10.85 3.24 9.02
C CYS A 93 11.40 4.64 8.76
N LEU A 94 12.13 5.24 9.71
CA LEU A 94 12.70 6.57 9.55
C LEU A 94 13.83 6.62 8.51
N SER A 95 14.64 5.56 8.40
CA SER A 95 15.62 5.41 7.33
C SER A 95 14.95 5.35 5.96
N LEU A 96 13.85 4.59 5.83
CA LEU A 96 13.07 4.54 4.61
C LEU A 96 12.44 5.91 4.28
N VAL A 97 11.90 6.63 5.28
CA VAL A 97 11.40 8.00 5.12
C VAL A 97 12.51 8.93 4.59
N GLY A 98 13.71 8.88 5.18
CA GLY A 98 14.85 9.69 4.72
C GLY A 98 15.23 9.41 3.27
N ALA A 99 15.31 8.13 2.89
CA ALA A 99 15.59 7.71 1.52
C ALA A 99 14.50 8.17 0.53
N LEU A 100 13.22 8.02 0.90
CA LEU A 100 12.08 8.45 0.07
C LEU A 100 12.00 9.96 -0.09
N LEU A 101 12.26 10.73 0.97
CA LEU A 101 12.30 12.20 0.90
C LEU A 101 13.46 12.69 0.03
N GLY A 102 14.63 12.04 0.13
CA GLY A 102 15.77 12.29 -0.76
C GLY A 102 15.42 12.00 -2.22
N PHE A 103 14.78 10.86 -2.50
CA PHE A 103 14.31 10.49 -3.83
C PHE A 103 13.23 11.46 -4.37
N LEU A 104 12.24 11.83 -3.56
CA LEU A 104 11.15 12.76 -3.92
C LEU A 104 11.66 14.12 -4.37
N ARG A 105 12.83 14.57 -3.88
CA ARG A 105 13.44 15.82 -4.37
C ARG A 105 13.69 15.80 -5.88
N TYR A 106 14.00 14.63 -6.43
CA TYR A 106 14.31 14.40 -7.84
C TYR A 106 13.14 13.76 -8.62
N ASN A 107 12.18 13.14 -7.94
CA ASN A 107 11.01 12.50 -8.56
C ASN A 107 9.74 13.39 -8.58
N ARG A 108 9.80 14.63 -8.05
CA ARG A 108 8.69 15.60 -8.18
C ARG A 108 8.48 16.02 -9.64
N PRO A 109 7.23 16.23 -10.09
CA PRO A 109 6.96 16.64 -11.46
C PRO A 109 7.61 18.01 -11.81
N PRO A 110 8.33 18.13 -12.94
CA PRO A 110 8.76 17.07 -13.86
C PRO A 110 9.92 16.23 -13.28
N ALA A 111 9.76 14.90 -13.26
CA ALA A 111 10.75 14.01 -12.63
C ALA A 111 12.08 13.95 -13.40
N GLN A 112 13.19 13.98 -12.65
CA GLN A 112 14.55 13.80 -13.15
C GLN A 112 14.99 12.33 -13.10
N ILE A 113 14.48 11.59 -12.12
CA ILE A 113 14.68 10.14 -11.97
C ILE A 113 13.34 9.46 -11.72
N TYR A 114 13.20 8.24 -12.25
CA TYR A 114 12.02 7.40 -12.08
C TYR A 114 12.28 6.30 -11.04
N LEU A 115 11.22 5.87 -10.37
CA LEU A 115 11.32 4.85 -9.32
C LEU A 115 11.52 3.45 -9.91
N GLY A 116 10.79 3.16 -10.99
CA GLY A 116 10.87 1.90 -11.72
C GLY A 116 10.36 0.71 -10.92
N ASP A 117 10.42 -0.47 -11.53
CA ASP A 117 10.02 -1.71 -10.84
C ASP A 117 10.99 -2.04 -9.71
N THR A 118 12.27 -1.65 -9.82
CA THR A 118 13.25 -1.83 -8.75
C THR A 118 12.83 -1.14 -7.46
N GLY A 119 12.46 0.14 -7.53
CA GLY A 119 12.11 0.91 -6.35
C GLY A 119 10.72 0.55 -5.83
N SER A 120 9.72 0.48 -6.71
CA SER A 120 8.32 0.30 -6.29
C SER A 120 8.05 -1.08 -5.67
N LEU A 121 8.62 -2.15 -6.23
CA LEU A 121 8.50 -3.50 -5.66
C LEU A 121 9.24 -3.60 -4.32
N LEU A 122 10.43 -3.01 -4.21
CA LEU A 122 11.19 -2.99 -2.97
C LEU A 122 10.44 -2.25 -1.85
N ILE A 123 9.89 -1.06 -2.16
CA ILE A 123 9.11 -0.27 -1.21
C ILE A 123 7.92 -1.07 -0.70
N GLY A 124 7.14 -1.69 -1.60
CA GLY A 124 5.99 -2.49 -1.21
C GLY A 124 6.36 -3.71 -0.37
N PHE A 125 7.48 -4.36 -0.68
CA PHE A 125 7.99 -5.49 0.11
C PHE A 125 8.44 -5.05 1.51
N LEU A 126 9.25 -3.98 1.62
CA LEU A 126 9.73 -3.47 2.90
C LEU A 126 8.59 -2.99 3.80
N LEU A 127 7.67 -2.17 3.26
CA LEU A 127 6.53 -1.68 4.02
C LEU A 127 5.56 -2.80 4.40
N GLY A 128 5.33 -3.76 3.50
CA GLY A 128 4.51 -4.93 3.78
C GLY A 128 5.08 -5.79 4.93
N GLY A 129 6.39 -6.04 4.92
CA GLY A 129 7.08 -6.78 5.98
C GLY A 129 7.10 -6.04 7.31
N LEU A 130 7.41 -4.73 7.30
CA LEU A 130 7.35 -3.88 8.49
C LEU A 130 5.93 -3.84 9.08
N ALA A 131 4.90 -3.87 8.24
CA ALA A 131 3.52 -3.94 8.72
C ALA A 131 3.20 -5.26 9.42
N ILE A 132 3.77 -6.39 8.97
CA ILE A 132 3.58 -7.68 9.64
C ILE A 132 4.22 -7.67 11.04
N GLU A 133 5.39 -7.04 11.17
CA GLU A 133 6.11 -6.92 12.45
C GLU A 133 5.46 -5.94 13.44
N GLY A 134 4.52 -5.10 12.99
CA GLY A 134 3.79 -4.20 13.86
C GLY A 134 2.82 -4.94 14.78
N ASP A 135 2.92 -4.75 16.08
CA ASP A 135 1.89 -5.14 17.05
C ASP A 135 0.77 -4.10 17.15
N TYR A 136 -0.35 -4.38 16.52
CA TYR A 136 -1.54 -3.52 16.56
C TYR A 136 -2.55 -3.93 17.62
N THR A 137 -2.46 -5.15 18.15
CA THR A 137 -3.55 -5.79 18.89
C THR A 137 -3.39 -5.74 20.41
N ALA A 138 -2.26 -5.23 20.91
CA ALA A 138 -1.97 -5.12 22.34
C ALA A 138 -3.08 -4.43 23.17
N ARG A 139 -3.77 -3.42 22.62
CA ARG A 139 -4.83 -2.67 23.32
C ARG A 139 -6.23 -2.89 22.75
N ASN A 140 -6.32 -3.28 21.48
CA ASN A 140 -7.58 -3.45 20.78
C ASN A 140 -7.46 -4.66 19.83
N PRO A 141 -8.29 -5.72 20.00
CA PRO A 141 -8.24 -6.90 19.14
C PRO A 141 -8.51 -6.61 17.66
N TYR A 142 -9.17 -5.49 17.34
CA TYR A 142 -9.41 -5.04 15.97
C TYR A 142 -8.31 -4.11 15.44
N GLY A 143 -7.24 -3.88 16.21
CA GLY A 143 -6.14 -2.99 15.83
C GLY A 143 -5.45 -3.37 14.53
N TRP A 144 -5.49 -4.64 14.12
CA TRP A 144 -4.89 -5.09 12.86
C TRP A 144 -5.49 -4.42 11.61
N PHE A 145 -6.71 -3.85 11.69
CA PHE A 145 -7.27 -2.99 10.63
C PHE A 145 -6.46 -1.70 10.42
N THR A 146 -5.64 -1.28 11.40
CA THR A 146 -4.73 -0.15 11.24
C THR A 146 -3.70 -0.39 10.14
N ALA A 147 -3.19 -1.61 9.97
CA ALA A 147 -2.32 -1.93 8.84
C ALA A 147 -3.04 -1.66 7.50
N LEU A 148 -4.31 -2.08 7.37
CA LEU A 148 -5.12 -1.82 6.19
C LEU A 148 -5.35 -0.31 5.97
N ALA A 149 -5.58 0.45 7.04
CA ALA A 149 -5.75 1.89 6.98
C ALA A 149 -4.48 2.63 6.52
N VAL A 150 -3.31 2.20 7.00
CA VAL A 150 -1.99 2.76 6.61
C VAL A 150 -1.70 2.60 5.12
N PHE A 151 -2.22 1.52 4.52
CA PHE A 151 -2.05 1.18 3.12
C PHE A 151 -3.33 1.34 2.29
N ALA A 152 -4.27 2.17 2.76
CA ALA A 152 -5.57 2.29 2.11
C ALA A 152 -5.48 2.68 0.64
N VAL A 153 -4.53 3.56 0.26
CA VAL A 153 -4.35 4.00 -1.14
C VAL A 153 -3.84 2.88 -2.08
N PRO A 154 -2.71 2.19 -1.81
CA PRO A 154 -2.28 1.08 -2.68
C PRO A 154 -3.27 -0.11 -2.66
N LEU A 155 -3.91 -0.39 -1.53
CA LEU A 155 -4.96 -1.41 -1.45
C LEU A 155 -6.18 -1.03 -2.30
N PHE A 156 -6.60 0.23 -2.21
CA PHE A 156 -7.68 0.77 -3.02
C PHE A 156 -7.39 0.61 -4.51
N GLU A 157 -6.18 0.96 -4.96
CA GLU A 157 -5.81 0.83 -6.36
C GLU A 157 -5.92 -0.61 -6.88
N ILE A 158 -5.38 -1.58 -6.13
CA ILE A 158 -5.48 -3.00 -6.50
C ILE A 158 -6.94 -3.43 -6.62
N VAL A 159 -7.74 -3.14 -5.60
CA VAL A 159 -9.15 -3.57 -5.56
C VAL A 159 -9.94 -2.89 -6.69
N PHE A 160 -9.76 -1.59 -6.85
CA PHE A 160 -10.50 -0.77 -7.81
C PHE A 160 -10.20 -1.19 -9.25
N VAL A 161 -8.92 -1.28 -9.62
CA VAL A 161 -8.53 -1.67 -10.99
C VAL A 161 -8.90 -3.12 -11.27
N SER A 162 -8.70 -4.04 -10.32
CA SER A 162 -9.08 -5.45 -10.49
C SER A 162 -10.59 -5.62 -10.67
N TRP A 163 -11.39 -4.87 -9.92
CA TRP A 163 -12.85 -4.87 -10.03
C TRP A 163 -13.33 -4.33 -11.37
N LEU A 164 -12.76 -3.23 -11.86
CA LEU A 164 -13.10 -2.69 -13.18
C LEU A 164 -12.74 -3.66 -14.31
N ARG A 165 -11.58 -4.32 -14.22
CA ARG A 165 -11.16 -5.36 -15.19
C ARG A 165 -12.12 -6.54 -15.19
N PHE A 166 -12.45 -7.06 -14.02
CA PHE A 166 -13.38 -8.17 -13.86
C PHE A 166 -14.75 -7.85 -14.48
N ARG A 167 -15.28 -6.63 -14.25
CA ARG A 167 -16.55 -6.19 -14.85
C ARG A 167 -16.55 -6.10 -16.37
N ARG A 168 -15.37 -5.97 -16.99
CA ARG A 168 -15.21 -5.95 -18.46
C ARG A 168 -14.81 -7.31 -19.04
N GLY A 169 -14.73 -8.37 -18.22
CA GLY A 169 -14.25 -9.68 -18.65
C GLY A 169 -12.75 -9.71 -19.00
N ALA A 170 -11.98 -8.69 -18.60
CA ALA A 170 -10.55 -8.60 -18.86
C ALA A 170 -9.75 -9.33 -17.76
N SER A 171 -8.57 -9.83 -18.13
CA SER A 171 -7.64 -10.44 -17.18
C SER A 171 -7.19 -9.44 -16.11
N ILE A 172 -7.16 -9.86 -14.85
CA ILE A 172 -6.67 -9.03 -13.73
C ILE A 172 -5.17 -8.72 -13.88
N LEU A 173 -4.41 -9.54 -14.63
CA LEU A 173 -2.96 -9.43 -14.79
C LEU A 173 -2.52 -8.54 -15.96
N SER A 174 -3.44 -8.07 -16.82
CA SER A 174 -3.09 -7.17 -17.93
C SER A 174 -2.97 -5.72 -17.47
N GLY A 175 -2.17 -4.89 -18.18
CA GLY A 175 -2.11 -3.44 -17.92
C GLY A 175 -3.49 -2.77 -17.98
N SER A 176 -3.69 -1.66 -17.25
CA SER A 176 -4.94 -0.90 -17.27
C SER A 176 -4.70 0.58 -17.53
N ARG A 177 -5.70 1.26 -18.09
CA ARG A 177 -5.75 2.73 -18.13
C ARG A 177 -6.69 3.30 -17.06
N ASP A 178 -7.30 2.44 -16.23
CA ASP A 178 -8.29 2.80 -15.22
C ASP A 178 -7.71 3.13 -13.84
N HIS A 179 -6.38 3.27 -13.73
CA HIS A 179 -5.72 3.67 -12.49
C HIS A 179 -6.40 4.89 -11.87
N PHE A 180 -6.62 4.91 -10.55
CA PHE A 180 -7.38 5.98 -9.91
C PHE A 180 -6.78 7.36 -10.22
N SER A 181 -5.45 7.43 -10.28
CA SER A 181 -4.70 8.65 -10.54
C SER A 181 -4.96 9.18 -11.96
N LEU A 182 -5.07 8.30 -12.95
CA LEU A 182 -5.40 8.68 -14.33
C LEU A 182 -6.85 9.14 -14.48
N ARG A 183 -7.77 8.55 -13.71
CA ARG A 183 -9.17 9.01 -13.65
C ARG A 183 -9.28 10.40 -12.99
N LEU A 184 -8.56 10.66 -11.90
CA LEU A 184 -8.47 11.99 -11.29
C LEU A 184 -7.91 13.03 -12.28
N ARG A 185 -6.90 12.65 -13.07
CA ARG A 185 -6.36 13.50 -14.15
C ARG A 185 -7.41 13.79 -15.23
N ARG A 186 -8.23 12.81 -15.58
CA ARG A 186 -9.34 13.00 -16.54
C ARG A 186 -10.47 13.86 -15.96
N TRP A 187 -10.64 13.84 -14.64
CA TRP A 187 -11.46 14.79 -13.89
C TRP A 187 -10.79 16.18 -13.68
N LYS A 188 -9.72 16.47 -14.43
CA LYS A 188 -9.05 17.77 -14.52
C LYS A 188 -8.18 18.18 -13.33
N LEU A 189 -7.85 17.27 -12.39
CA LEU A 189 -6.84 17.58 -11.38
C LEU A 189 -5.46 17.72 -12.02
N THR A 190 -4.64 18.65 -11.54
CA THR A 190 -3.22 18.73 -11.89
C THR A 190 -2.45 17.50 -11.39
N ARG A 191 -1.24 17.24 -11.91
CA ARG A 191 -0.39 16.13 -11.42
C ARG A 191 -0.10 16.33 -9.93
N GLY A 192 0.30 17.55 -9.55
CA GLY A 192 0.51 17.92 -8.16
C GLY A 192 -0.73 17.74 -7.28
N GLN A 193 -1.92 18.18 -7.74
CA GLN A 193 -3.16 17.97 -7.00
C GLN A 193 -3.49 16.48 -6.83
N THR A 194 -3.26 15.65 -7.84
CA THR A 194 -3.50 14.20 -7.77
C THR A 194 -2.60 13.54 -6.73
N VAL A 195 -1.30 13.86 -6.75
CA VAL A 195 -0.32 13.37 -5.77
C VAL A 195 -0.69 13.86 -4.36
N SER A 196 -0.93 15.17 -4.19
CA SER A 196 -1.29 15.74 -2.88
C SER A 196 -2.57 15.14 -2.32
N ALA A 197 -3.62 14.98 -3.14
CA ALA A 197 -4.87 14.34 -2.71
C ALA A 197 -4.64 12.89 -2.26
N SER A 198 -3.78 12.15 -2.96
CA SER A 198 -3.43 10.77 -2.60
C SER A 198 -2.65 10.70 -1.29
N CYS A 199 -1.68 11.60 -1.08
CA CYS A 199 -0.93 11.69 0.18
C CYS A 199 -1.84 12.11 1.34
N VAL A 200 -2.76 13.06 1.13
CA VAL A 200 -3.74 13.46 2.15
C VAL A 200 -4.69 12.31 2.48
N ALA A 201 -5.20 11.59 1.48
CA ALA A 201 -6.03 10.41 1.71
C ALA A 201 -5.29 9.34 2.51
N ALA A 202 -4.03 9.05 2.18
CA ALA A 202 -3.18 8.14 2.94
C ALA A 202 -2.96 8.63 4.38
N ALA A 203 -2.71 9.92 4.58
CA ALA A 203 -2.43 10.50 5.89
C ALA A 203 -3.68 10.48 6.78
N VAL A 204 -4.85 10.84 6.24
CA VAL A 204 -6.13 10.80 6.95
C VAL A 204 -6.49 9.36 7.30
N ALA A 205 -6.41 8.43 6.36
CA ALA A 205 -6.66 7.02 6.62
C ALA A 205 -5.72 6.46 7.70
N SER A 206 -4.42 6.77 7.60
CA SER A 206 -3.42 6.38 8.59
C SER A 206 -3.73 6.97 9.97
N ALA A 207 -4.08 8.27 10.06
CA ALA A 207 -4.41 8.92 11.31
C ALA A 207 -5.64 8.29 11.98
N VAL A 208 -6.72 8.06 11.23
CA VAL A 208 -7.91 7.37 11.73
C VAL A 208 -7.58 5.93 12.16
N GLY A 209 -6.74 5.23 11.39
CA GLY A 209 -6.27 3.90 11.73
C GLY A 209 -5.45 3.87 13.03
N LEU A 210 -4.54 4.81 13.22
CA LEU A 210 -3.73 4.95 14.44
C LEU A 210 -4.60 5.27 15.66
N LEU A 211 -5.58 6.16 15.50
CA LEU A 211 -6.57 6.42 16.55
C LEU A 211 -7.33 5.14 16.94
N GLY A 212 -7.68 4.30 15.96
CA GLY A 212 -8.35 3.02 16.17
C GLY A 212 -7.62 2.07 17.14
N ILE A 213 -6.29 2.11 17.20
CA ILE A 213 -5.50 1.30 18.16
C ILE A 213 -5.80 1.70 19.61
N GLY A 214 -6.03 2.99 19.86
CA GLY A 214 -6.29 3.53 21.20
C GLY A 214 -7.76 3.55 21.61
N LEU A 215 -8.68 3.28 20.68
CA LEU A 215 -10.12 3.27 20.95
C LEU A 215 -10.58 1.93 21.54
N ALA A 216 -11.71 1.96 22.25
CA ALA A 216 -12.42 0.75 22.63
C ALA A 216 -12.88 -0.03 21.37
N PRO A 217 -13.10 -1.36 21.48
CA PRO A 217 -13.35 -2.21 20.31
C PRO A 217 -14.50 -1.73 19.42
N LEU A 218 -15.66 -1.38 19.99
CA LEU A 218 -16.82 -0.95 19.18
C LEU A 218 -16.58 0.41 18.47
N PRO A 219 -16.15 1.50 19.13
CA PRO A 219 -15.76 2.73 18.44
C PRO A 219 -14.69 2.55 17.37
N SER A 220 -13.72 1.65 17.58
CA SER A 220 -12.68 1.38 16.59
C SER A 220 -13.24 0.81 15.28
N LEU A 221 -14.25 -0.07 15.35
CA LEU A 221 -14.90 -0.62 14.17
C LEU A 221 -15.61 0.46 13.34
N PHE A 222 -16.22 1.46 13.99
CA PHE A 222 -16.78 2.61 13.29
C PHE A 222 -15.69 3.47 12.63
N ALA A 223 -14.55 3.67 13.29
CA ALA A 223 -13.41 4.38 12.72
C ALA A 223 -12.88 3.66 11.46
N TYR A 224 -12.61 2.36 11.54
CA TYR A 224 -12.17 1.57 10.39
C TYR A 224 -13.23 1.49 9.28
N GLY A 225 -14.51 1.33 9.66
CA GLY A 225 -15.64 1.31 8.73
C GLY A 225 -15.79 2.63 7.96
N SER A 226 -15.51 3.77 8.60
CA SER A 226 -15.57 5.08 7.95
C SER A 226 -14.55 5.23 6.80
N ILE A 227 -13.36 4.64 6.97
CA ILE A 227 -12.33 4.58 5.92
C ILE A 227 -12.85 3.75 4.75
N GLY A 228 -13.35 2.53 5.03
CA GLY A 228 -13.92 1.66 4.00
C GLY A 228 -15.05 2.32 3.22
N LEU A 229 -15.97 3.00 3.92
CA LEU A 229 -17.08 3.73 3.31
C LEU A 229 -16.58 4.88 2.44
N LEU A 230 -15.63 5.68 2.92
CA LEU A 230 -15.03 6.78 2.15
C LEU A 230 -14.44 6.27 0.83
N PHE A 231 -13.59 5.24 0.88
CA PHE A 231 -12.99 4.67 -0.33
C PHE A 231 -14.02 4.02 -1.24
N LEU A 232 -15.10 3.43 -0.72
CA LEU A 232 -16.20 2.92 -1.53
C LEU A 232 -16.92 4.04 -2.28
N VAL A 233 -17.25 5.14 -1.60
CA VAL A 233 -17.85 6.33 -2.22
C VAL A 233 -16.93 6.88 -3.31
N VAL A 234 -15.63 7.00 -3.03
CA VAL A 234 -14.62 7.43 -4.01
C VAL A 234 -14.54 6.47 -5.20
N ALA A 235 -14.56 5.14 -5.00
CA ALA A 235 -14.62 4.18 -6.10
C ALA A 235 -15.86 4.36 -6.98
N MET A 236 -17.04 4.49 -6.34
CA MET A 236 -18.30 4.65 -7.06
C MET A 236 -18.33 5.94 -7.87
N TRP A 237 -17.76 7.02 -7.33
CA TRP A 237 -17.57 8.27 -8.06
C TRP A 237 -16.53 8.14 -9.18
N LEU A 238 -15.34 7.62 -8.91
CA LEU A 238 -14.28 7.48 -9.92
C LEU A 238 -14.72 6.61 -11.10
N LYS A 239 -15.57 5.60 -10.87
CA LYS A 239 -16.17 4.76 -11.90
C LYS A 239 -16.97 5.57 -12.93
N THR A 240 -17.61 6.67 -12.54
CA THR A 240 -18.46 7.47 -13.46
C THR A 240 -17.63 8.28 -14.45
N ILE A 241 -16.34 8.47 -14.20
CA ILE A 241 -15.43 9.16 -15.11
C ILE A 241 -15.17 8.24 -16.31
N ASP A 242 -15.72 8.60 -17.47
CA ASP A 242 -15.49 7.83 -18.69
C ASP A 242 -14.01 7.93 -19.12
N MET A 243 -13.37 6.78 -19.33
CA MET A 243 -11.98 6.68 -19.81
C MET A 243 -11.89 6.40 -21.32
N GLY A 244 -13.02 6.28 -22.04
CA GLY A 244 -13.07 5.94 -23.46
C GLY A 244 -12.52 4.54 -23.74
N LEU A 245 -12.88 3.58 -22.88
CA LEU A 245 -12.42 2.18 -22.88
C LEU A 245 -13.56 1.23 -23.17
#